data_AF-A0A0C1JQH7-F1
#
_entry.id   AF-A0A0C1JQH7-F1
#
_cell.length_a   1.000
_cell.length_b   1.000
_cell.length_c   1.000
_cell.angle_alpha   90.00
_cell.angle_beta   90.00
_cell.angle_gamma   90.00
#
_symmetry.space_group_name_H-M   'P 1'
#
loop_
_entity.id
_entity.type
_entity.pdbx_description
1 polymer ?
#
loop_
_entity_poly.entity_id
_entity_poly.type
_entity_poly.pdbx_seq_one_letter_code
_entity_poly.pdbx_strand_id
1 'polypeptide(L)' 'MQYRLKDEYGVDTTVSSLPYKCSAWLLGDIKTFQKPSNSLIVQDRYNRPIALFTETWEKQYAVKQNLEHQLVDIL' A
#
# COMPACT_ATOMS: atom_id res chain seq x y z
N MET A 1 16.46 -6.15 -8.49
CA MET A 1 16.60 -4.69 -8.31
C MET A 1 17.92 -4.32 -7.62
N GLN A 2 18.26 -4.93 -6.47
CA GLN A 2 19.51 -4.65 -5.73
C GLN A 2 20.78 -4.71 -6.63
N TYR A 3 20.87 -5.72 -7.50
CA TYR A 3 21.98 -5.85 -8.44
C TYR A 3 22.14 -4.63 -9.37
N ARG A 4 21.04 -4.14 -9.97
CA ARG A 4 21.08 -2.97 -10.86
C ARG A 4 21.44 -1.68 -10.13
N LEU A 5 20.98 -1.50 -8.89
CA LEU A 5 21.32 -0.32 -8.09
C LEU A 5 22.80 -0.30 -7.72
N LYS A 6 23.38 -1.46 -7.45
CA LYS A 6 24.81 -1.57 -7.19
C LYS A 6 25.66 -1.38 -8.44
N ASP A 7 25.26 -2.01 -9.55
CA ASP A 7 26.00 -1.99 -10.82
C ASP A 7 25.92 -0.61 -11.52
N GLU A 8 24.71 -0.05 -11.65
CA GLU A 8 24.48 1.20 -12.39
C GLU A 8 24.73 2.45 -11.53
N TYR A 9 24.57 2.36 -10.20
CA TYR A 9 24.61 3.52 -9.31
C TYR A 9 25.58 3.40 -8.12
N GLY A 10 26.28 2.26 -7.96
CA GLY A 10 27.21 2.04 -6.84
C GLY A 10 26.53 2.02 -5.46
N VAL A 11 25.21 1.89 -5.40
CA VAL A 11 24.44 1.96 -4.15
C VAL A 11 24.33 0.57 -3.52
N ASP A 12 24.75 0.47 -2.26
CA ASP A 12 24.50 -0.73 -1.44
C ASP A 12 23.14 -0.58 -0.73
N THR A 13 22.25 -1.55 -0.90
CA THR A 13 20.87 -1.50 -0.42
C THR A 13 20.58 -2.59 0.60
N THR A 14 19.95 -2.24 1.71
CA THR A 14 19.43 -3.21 2.68
C THR A 14 17.94 -3.44 2.46
N VAL A 15 17.53 -4.70 2.34
CA VAL A 15 16.12 -5.08 2.25
C VAL A 15 15.63 -5.56 3.60
N SER A 16 14.58 -4.91 4.11
CA SER A 16 13.90 -5.28 5.34
C SER A 16 12.47 -5.72 5.03
N SER A 17 12.08 -6.89 5.53
CA SER A 17 10.70 -7.37 5.39
C SER A 17 9.77 -6.58 6.28
N LEU A 18 8.72 -6.01 5.69
CA LEU A 18 7.64 -5.35 6.42
C LEU A 18 6.44 -6.30 6.56
N PRO A 19 5.62 -6.16 7.62
CA PRO A 19 4.53 -7.10 7.93
C PRO A 19 3.27 -6.88 7.06
N TYR A 20 3.40 -6.28 5.87
CA TYR A 20 2.26 -6.02 4.98
C TYR A 20 2.12 -7.14 3.97
N LYS A 21 0.92 -7.75 3.92
CA LYS A 21 0.62 -8.88 3.01
C LYS A 21 -0.30 -8.49 1.88
N CYS A 22 -1.08 -7.43 2.04
CA CYS A 22 -2.04 -6.99 1.03
C CYS A 22 -1.86 -5.51 0.73
N SER A 23 -2.10 -5.16 -0.53
CA SER A 23 -2.12 -3.78 -0.99
C SER A 23 -3.36 -3.53 -1.86
N ALA A 24 -3.79 -2.28 -1.93
CA ALA A 24 -4.84 -1.84 -2.83
C ALA A 24 -4.69 -0.34 -3.14
N TRP A 25 -4.97 0.05 -4.37
CA TRP A 25 -5.20 1.45 -4.72
C TRP A 25 -6.45 1.96 -4.03
N LEU A 26 -6.36 3.13 -3.39
CA LEU A 26 -7.49 3.81 -2.78
C LEU A 26 -8.06 4.83 -3.77
N LEU A 27 -9.26 4.58 -4.29
CA LEU A 27 -9.99 5.56 -5.09
C LEU A 27 -11.05 6.24 -4.21
N GLY A 28 -10.97 7.57 -4.12
CA GLY A 28 -11.84 8.40 -3.29
C GLY A 28 -11.04 9.44 -2.51
N ASP A 29 -11.72 10.22 -1.65
CA ASP A 29 -11.06 11.19 -0.78
C ASP A 29 -10.38 10.48 0.40
N ILE A 30 -9.06 10.63 0.51
CA ILE A 30 -8.25 10.03 1.57
C ILE A 30 -8.68 10.55 2.96
N LYS A 31 -9.17 11.80 3.05
CA LYS A 31 -9.56 12.42 4.31
C LYS A 31 -10.80 11.79 4.92
N THR A 32 -11.68 11.24 4.09
CA THR A 32 -12.92 10.59 4.53
C THR A 32 -12.76 9.08 4.68
N PHE A 33 -11.60 8.53 4.30
CA PHE A 33 -11.34 7.10 4.40
C PHE A 33 -11.11 6.68 5.86
N GLN A 34 -11.99 5.82 6.36
CA GLN A 34 -11.85 5.19 7.67
C GLN A 34 -10.83 4.06 7.58
N LYS A 35 -9.58 4.39 7.93
CA LYS A 35 -8.48 3.42 7.91
C LYS A 35 -8.58 2.42 9.07
N PRO A 36 -8.42 1.10 8.81
CA PRO A 36 -8.21 0.13 9.88
C PRO A 36 -6.95 0.42 10.72
N SER A 37 -6.92 -0.08 11.96
CA SER A 37 -5.79 0.14 12.88
C SER A 37 -4.46 -0.38 12.34
N ASN A 38 -4.41 -1.59 11.76
CA ASN A 38 -3.18 -2.15 11.18
C ASN A 38 -3.06 -1.89 9.67
N SER A 39 -3.62 -0.78 9.21
CA SER A 39 -3.44 -0.31 7.84
C SER A 39 -2.59 0.95 7.77
N LEU A 40 -1.83 1.05 6.68
CA LEU A 40 -1.02 2.23 6.38
C LEU A 40 -1.40 2.77 5.00
N ILE A 41 -1.67 4.07 4.93
CA ILE A 41 -1.85 4.75 3.65
C ILE A 41 -0.50 5.33 3.23
N VAL A 42 -0.05 4.96 2.04
CA VAL A 42 1.18 5.42 1.41
C VAL A 42 0.86 5.99 0.03
N GLN A 43 1.85 6.57 -0.63
CA GLN A 43 1.72 7.06 -2.00
C GLN A 43 2.70 6.31 -2.90
N ASP A 44 2.27 6.05 -4.13
CA ASP A 44 3.15 5.53 -5.16
C ASP A 44 4.01 6.66 -5.78
N ARG A 45 4.91 6.30 -6.70
CA ARG A 45 5.74 7.26 -7.46
C ARG A 45 4.95 8.31 -8.26
N TYR A 46 3.68 8.05 -8.57
CA TYR A 46 2.77 8.98 -9.26
C TYR A 46 1.83 9.71 -8.29
N ASN A 47 2.12 9.74 -6.99
CA ASN A 47 1.32 10.37 -5.94
C ASN A 47 -0.09 9.79 -5.77
N ARG A 48 -0.35 8.59 -6.27
CA ARG A 48 -1.64 7.93 -6.10
C ARG A 48 -1.64 7.19 -4.75
N PRO A 49 -2.72 7.30 -3.95
CA PRO A 49 -2.78 6.69 -2.64
C PRO A 49 -2.95 5.17 -2.72
N ILE A 50 -2.17 4.46 -1.91
CA ILE A 50 -2.20 3.01 -1.74
C ILE A 50 -2.45 2.71 -0.26
N ALA A 51 -3.38 1.80 0.01
CA ALA A 51 -3.58 1.21 1.31
C ALA A 51 -2.80 -0.11 1.42
N LEU A 52 -1.97 -0.22 2.45
CA LEU A 52 -1.26 -1.43 2.86
C LEU A 52 -1.98 -2.04 4.06
N PHE A 53 -2.14 -3.36 4.05
CA PHE A 53 -2.82 -4.13 5.09
C PHE A 53 -1.93 -5.28 5.55
N THR A 54 -1.99 -5.60 6.84
CA THR A 54 -1.24 -6.75 7.37
C THR A 54 -1.91 -8.07 7.01
N GLU A 55 -3.24 -8.09 6.85
CA GLU A 55 -4.01 -9.28 6.49
C GLU A 55 -5.10 -9.00 5.46
N THR A 56 -5.50 -10.04 4.71
CA THR A 56 -6.56 -9.95 3.68
C THR A 56 -7.92 -9.57 4.26
N TRP A 57 -8.22 -10.02 5.48
CA TRP A 57 -9.50 -9.73 6.13
C TRP A 57 -9.67 -8.22 6.39
N GLU A 58 -8.58 -7.51 6.70
CA GLU A 58 -8.61 -6.06 6.95
C GLU A 58 -8.97 -5.29 5.70
N LYS A 59 -8.44 -5.72 4.55
CA LYS A 59 -8.83 -5.17 3.25
C LYS A 59 -10.32 -5.34 3.02
N GLN A 60 -10.87 -6.53 3.26
CA GLN A 60 -12.31 -6.78 3.12
C GLN A 60 -13.15 -5.96 4.10
N TYR A 61 -12.69 -5.82 5.34
CA TYR A 61 -13.34 -4.98 6.34
C TYR A 61 -13.35 -3.50 5.92
N ALA A 62 -12.23 -2.99 5.41
CA ALA A 62 -12.11 -1.63 4.91
C ALA A 62 -13.07 -1.34 3.74
N VAL A 63 -13.23 -2.28 2.80
CA VAL A 63 -14.22 -2.16 1.71
C VAL A 63 -15.66 -2.07 2.27
N LYS A 64 -15.99 -2.87 3.28
CA LYS A 64 -17.34 -2.88 3.87
C LYS A 64 -17.65 -1.61 4.67
N GLN A 65 -16.66 -1.04 5.35
CA GLN A 65 -16.80 0.19 6.13
C GLN A 65 -16.84 1.44 5.25
N ASN A 66 -16.13 1.44 4.12
CA ASN A 66 -15.97 2.60 3.25
C ASN A 66 -16.67 2.35 1.92
N LEU A 67 -18.00 2.42 1.91
CA LEU A 67 -18.81 2.19 0.70
C LEU A 67 -18.60 3.27 -0.38
N GLU A 68 -18.17 4.47 0.02
CA GLU A 68 -17.87 5.58 -0.88
C GLU A 68 -16.47 5.50 -1.50
N HIS A 69 -15.64 4.56 -1.03
CA HIS A 69 -14.27 4.38 -1.50
C HIS A 69 -14.12 3.04 -2.21
N GLN A 70 -13.32 3.03 -3.25
CA GLN A 70 -13.05 1.80 -4.00
C GLN A 70 -11.60 1.37 -3.77
N LEU A 71 -11.42 0.14 -3.27
CA LEU A 71 -10.11 -0.49 -3.16
C LEU A 71 -9.86 -1.38 -4.38
N VAL A 72 -8.92 -0.98 -5.23
CA VAL A 72 -8.57 -1.72 -6.46
C VAL A 72 -7.28 -2.50 -6.26
N ASP A 73 -7.25 -3.75 -6.70
CA ASP A 73 -6.07 -4.60 -6.59
C ASP A 73 -4.91 -4.10 -7.46
N ILE A 74 -3.67 -4.31 -7.00
CA ILE A 74 -2.46 -3.89 -7.72
C ILE A 74 -1.96 -5.10 -8.50
N LEU A 75 -2.17 -5.08 -9.83
CA LEU A 75 -1.71 -6.11 -10.78
C LEU A 75 -0.18 -6.04 -10.99
#